data_AF-A0A166AIW0-F1
#
_entry.id   AF-A0A166AIW0-F1
#
_cell.length_a   1.000
_cell.length_b   1.000
_cell.length_c   1.000
_cell.angle_alpha   90.00
_cell.angle_beta   90.00
_cell.angle_gamma   90.00
#
_symmetry.space_group_name_H-M   'P 1'
#
loop_
_entity.id
_entity.type
_entity.pdbx_description
1 polymer ?
#
loop_
_entity_poly.entity_id
_entity_poly.type
_entity_poly.pdbx_seq_one_letter_code
_entity_poly.pdbx_strand_id
1 'polypeptide(L)'
;MVSLEHVSKCCFTIARAGTVTPNPKARIPSYLLHLHLSPALHAEHEKLHKKPTYTSSAQLTAQHTPADLAGAHLLAVINFPRKQIGPRMSDCLVTGVVPPGVVDPEVKRAGTVFVRPWQWETDASQLESEPNVLGVTVEPGARVGLIPPPPGGAGLVETNPRDLTWDEFTKVHVCVGTVLGLGSPAAHVADPALQQVRFIVDFGSTAGKRTAIVWLRAPFLDTAQLVGRQLLAVMNLSADGAAAEWFPDGAAAILTVNGRTVLEPAKSVENGFCLA
;
A
#
# COMPACT_ATOMS: atom_id res chain seq x y z
N MET A 1 -0.69 -19.83 -4.34
CA MET A 1 0.55 -19.15 -3.90
C MET A 1 1.03 -18.26 -5.04
N VAL A 2 1.73 -17.17 -4.75
CA VAL A 2 2.29 -16.23 -5.72
C VAL A 2 3.80 -16.10 -5.55
N SER A 3 4.54 -15.86 -6.63
CA SER A 3 5.99 -15.59 -6.56
C SER A 3 6.26 -14.10 -6.27
N LEU A 4 7.51 -13.76 -5.93
CA LEU A 4 7.94 -12.35 -5.82
C LEU A 4 7.70 -11.57 -7.12
N GLU A 5 7.86 -12.21 -8.28
CA GLU A 5 7.59 -11.60 -9.58
C GLU A 5 6.11 -11.24 -9.72
N HIS A 6 5.18 -12.12 -9.34
CA HIS A 6 3.75 -11.82 -9.35
C HIS A 6 3.39 -10.62 -8.47
N VAL A 7 3.99 -10.52 -7.28
CA VAL A 7 3.79 -9.34 -6.41
C VAL A 7 4.37 -8.08 -7.07
N SER A 8 5.54 -8.19 -7.70
CA SER A 8 6.25 -7.07 -8.32
C SER A 8 5.59 -6.56 -9.61
N LYS A 9 4.80 -7.40 -10.29
CA LYS A 9 3.95 -7.00 -11.42
C LYS A 9 2.86 -6.01 -11.00
N CYS A 10 2.38 -6.09 -9.77
CA CYS A 10 1.47 -5.09 -9.23
C CYS A 10 2.29 -3.83 -8.92
N CYS A 11 2.16 -2.79 -9.74
CA CYS A 11 2.89 -1.55 -9.55
C CYS A 11 2.23 -0.73 -8.44
N PHE A 12 2.46 -1.16 -7.20
CA PHE A 12 2.03 -0.45 -5.99
C PHE A 12 2.90 0.78 -5.76
N THR A 13 2.24 1.91 -5.54
CA THR A 13 2.90 3.18 -5.27
C THR A 13 2.09 4.03 -4.30
N ILE A 14 2.75 5.00 -3.67
CA ILE A 14 2.08 6.00 -2.85
C ILE A 14 1.71 7.21 -3.71
N ALA A 15 0.41 7.46 -3.85
CA ALA A 15 -0.11 8.69 -4.45
C ALA A 15 -0.44 9.70 -3.36
N ARG A 16 -0.27 11.00 -3.65
CA ARG A 16 -0.82 12.06 -2.81
C ARG A 16 -2.08 12.62 -3.44
N ALA A 17 -3.19 12.58 -2.71
CA ALA A 17 -4.43 13.16 -3.20
C ALA A 17 -4.37 14.69 -3.18
N GLY A 18 -4.61 15.31 -4.33
CA GLY A 18 -4.81 16.74 -4.47
C GLY A 18 -6.29 17.07 -4.30
N THR A 19 -6.96 17.39 -5.41
CA THR A 19 -8.40 17.68 -5.40
C THR A 19 -9.23 16.41 -5.19
N VAL A 20 -10.19 16.48 -4.27
CA VAL A 20 -11.16 15.42 -3.99
C VAL A 20 -12.57 15.99 -4.14
N THR A 21 -13.36 15.43 -5.06
CA THR A 21 -14.73 15.91 -5.32
C THR A 21 -15.71 14.74 -5.38
N PRO A 22 -16.97 14.90 -4.91
CA PRO A 22 -18.01 13.93 -5.20
C PRO A 22 -18.15 13.69 -6.71
N ASN A 23 -18.39 12.45 -7.11
CA ASN A 23 -18.64 12.08 -8.51
C ASN A 23 -20.15 11.83 -8.73
N PRO A 24 -20.98 12.88 -8.89
CA PRO A 24 -22.44 12.72 -8.98
C PRO A 24 -22.89 11.98 -10.24
N LYS A 25 -22.01 11.81 -11.23
CA LYS A 25 -22.31 11.09 -12.47
C LYS A 25 -21.97 9.60 -12.38
N ALA A 26 -21.39 9.12 -11.28
CA ALA A 26 -21.17 7.70 -11.05
C ALA A 26 -22.46 7.03 -10.57
N ARG A 27 -22.74 5.82 -11.09
CA ARG A 27 -23.87 4.99 -10.61
C ARG A 27 -23.73 4.63 -9.13
N ILE A 28 -22.49 4.42 -8.68
CA ILE A 28 -22.15 4.09 -7.30
C ILE A 28 -21.47 5.32 -6.69
N PRO A 29 -21.89 5.79 -5.50
CA PRO A 29 -21.26 6.92 -4.83
C PRO A 29 -19.73 6.77 -4.74
N SER A 30 -19.01 7.71 -5.35
CA SER A 30 -17.55 7.72 -5.37
C SER A 30 -17.01 9.13 -5.32
N TYR A 31 -15.74 9.26 -4.97
CA TYR A 31 -14.98 10.49 -5.15
C TYR A 31 -14.16 10.41 -6.43
N LEU A 32 -14.08 11.53 -7.15
CA LEU A 32 -13.08 11.77 -8.17
C LEU A 32 -11.86 12.41 -7.48
N LEU A 33 -10.75 11.68 -7.49
CA LEU A 33 -9.47 12.11 -6.95
C LEU A 33 -8.56 12.55 -8.10
N HIS A 34 -7.91 13.70 -7.92
CA HIS A 34 -6.72 14.08 -8.69
C HIS A 34 -5.50 13.68 -7.85
N LEU A 35 -4.59 12.92 -8.43
CA LEU A 35 -3.47 12.33 -7.74
C LEU A 35 -2.14 12.91 -8.24
N HIS A 36 -1.27 13.21 -7.29
CA HIS A 36 0.13 13.51 -7.52
C HIS A 36 0.96 12.23 -7.36
N LEU A 37 1.85 11.99 -8.31
CA LEU A 37 2.83 10.92 -8.37
C LEU A 37 4.20 11.53 -8.70
N SER A 38 5.18 10.71 -9.08
CA SER A 38 6.51 11.19 -9.46
C SER A 38 6.46 12.09 -10.71
N PRO A 39 7.36 13.08 -10.83
CA PRO A 39 7.44 13.92 -12.02
C PRO A 39 7.60 13.13 -13.33
N ALA A 40 8.39 12.05 -13.30
CA ALA A 40 8.59 11.16 -14.45
C ALA A 40 7.28 10.50 -14.90
N LEU A 41 6.46 9.99 -13.97
CA LEU A 41 5.16 9.40 -14.29
C LEU A 41 4.18 10.42 -14.87
N HIS A 42 4.21 11.67 -14.37
CA HIS A 42 3.39 12.75 -14.92
C HIS A 42 3.81 13.10 -16.35
N ALA A 43 5.12 13.24 -16.61
CA ALA A 43 5.64 13.53 -17.94
C ALA A 43 5.32 12.42 -18.95
N GLU A 44 5.46 11.15 -18.55
CA GLU A 44 5.08 10.00 -19.37
C GLU A 44 3.56 9.99 -19.64
N HIS A 45 2.74 10.22 -18.60
CA HIS A 45 1.29 10.22 -18.73
C HIS A 45 0.79 11.33 -19.66
N GLU A 46 1.35 12.53 -19.54
CA GLU A 46 1.01 13.66 -20.41
C GLU A 46 1.40 13.38 -21.86
N LYS A 47 2.60 12.83 -22.08
CA LYS A 47 3.08 12.45 -23.42
C LYS A 47 2.13 11.47 -24.10
N LEU A 48 1.71 10.42 -23.40
CA LEU A 48 0.89 9.33 -23.93
C LEU A 48 -0.60 9.66 -24.04
N HIS A 49 -1.14 10.39 -23.06
CA HIS A 49 -2.59 10.58 -22.91
C HIS A 49 -3.07 12.01 -23.09
N LYS A 50 -2.15 12.96 -23.35
CA LYS A 50 -2.42 14.40 -23.44
C LYS A 50 -3.17 14.93 -22.21
N LYS A 51 -2.82 14.37 -21.05
CA LYS A 51 -3.42 14.65 -19.75
C LYS A 51 -2.32 14.72 -18.69
N PRO A 52 -2.15 15.84 -17.97
CA PRO A 52 -1.07 15.99 -17.01
C PRO A 52 -1.35 15.35 -15.65
N THR A 53 -2.60 14.98 -15.35
CA THR A 53 -3.02 14.57 -14.01
C THR A 53 -3.55 13.14 -14.00
N TYR A 54 -3.06 12.33 -13.07
CA TYR A 54 -3.66 11.04 -12.76
C TYR A 54 -4.98 11.24 -12.03
N THR A 55 -6.02 10.54 -12.45
CA THR A 55 -7.29 10.55 -11.75
C THR A 55 -7.73 9.14 -11.36
N SER A 56 -8.45 9.06 -10.25
CA SER A 56 -9.07 7.82 -9.78
C SER A 56 -10.51 8.09 -9.36
N SER A 57 -11.42 7.18 -9.70
CA SER A 57 -12.79 7.19 -9.18
C SER A 57 -12.90 6.16 -8.04
N ALA A 58 -12.76 6.61 -6.79
CA ALA A 58 -12.69 5.74 -5.62
C ALA A 58 -14.00 5.68 -4.84
N GLN A 59 -14.48 4.48 -4.55
CA GLN A 59 -15.73 4.22 -3.82
C GLN A 59 -15.49 4.25 -2.29
N LEU A 60 -15.05 5.40 -1.78
CA LEU A 60 -14.65 5.61 -0.38
C LEU A 60 -15.64 6.45 0.42
N THR A 61 -16.81 6.74 -0.14
CA THR A 61 -17.81 7.68 0.41
C THR A 61 -18.45 7.22 1.71
N ALA A 62 -18.47 5.92 2.00
CA ALA A 62 -19.10 5.37 3.20
C ALA A 62 -18.27 5.61 4.47
N GLN A 63 -16.95 5.46 4.36
CA GLN A 63 -16.03 5.57 5.50
C GLN A 63 -15.20 6.85 5.50
N HIS A 64 -15.18 7.60 4.40
CA HIS A 64 -14.31 8.76 4.27
C HIS A 64 -15.05 9.98 3.72
N THR A 65 -14.73 11.13 4.30
CA THR A 65 -15.11 12.44 3.78
C THR A 65 -14.07 12.92 2.77
N PRO A 66 -14.37 13.95 1.94
CA PRO A 66 -13.35 14.57 1.11
C PRO A 66 -12.18 15.14 1.92
N ALA A 67 -12.42 15.61 3.15
CA ALA A 67 -11.40 16.16 4.04
C ALA A 67 -10.41 15.08 4.52
N ASP A 68 -10.88 13.85 4.74
CA ASP A 68 -10.02 12.72 5.11
C ASP A 68 -9.02 12.34 3.99
N LEU A 69 -9.37 12.66 2.74
CA LEU A 69 -8.63 12.28 1.54
C LEU A 69 -7.77 13.41 0.99
N ALA A 70 -8.20 14.66 1.09
CA ALA A 70 -7.46 15.80 0.55
C ALA A 70 -6.08 15.92 1.21
N GLY A 71 -5.01 15.89 0.42
CA GLY A 71 -3.63 15.92 0.91
C GLY A 71 -3.09 14.58 1.42
N ALA A 72 -3.93 13.56 1.56
CA ALA A 72 -3.56 12.26 2.12
C ALA A 72 -2.64 11.46 1.18
N HIS A 73 -1.79 10.63 1.78
CA HIS A 73 -1.01 9.61 1.07
C HIS A 73 -1.82 8.31 0.99
N LEU A 74 -1.96 7.78 -0.22
CA LEU A 74 -2.84 6.67 -0.55
C LEU A 74 -2.04 5.59 -1.29
N LEU A 75 -2.24 4.32 -0.94
CA LEU A 75 -1.75 3.22 -1.75
C LEU A 75 -2.56 3.13 -3.05
N ALA A 76 -1.87 3.14 -4.19
CA ALA A 76 -2.46 3.01 -5.51
C ALA A 76 -1.76 1.94 -6.35
N VAL A 77 -2.51 1.36 -7.29
CA VAL A 77 -1.98 0.52 -8.38
C VAL A 77 -2.16 1.29 -9.68
N ILE A 78 -1.05 1.60 -10.35
CA ILE A 78 -1.06 2.55 -11.48
C ILE A 78 -0.99 1.88 -12.86
N ASN A 79 -0.59 0.61 -12.92
CA ASN A 79 -0.34 -0.11 -14.17
C ASN A 79 -1.52 -0.95 -14.67
N PHE A 80 -2.74 -0.63 -14.26
CA PHE A 80 -3.92 -1.06 -15.00
C PHE A 80 -4.10 -0.25 -16.30
N PRO A 81 -4.69 -0.86 -17.34
CA PRO A 81 -5.28 -0.10 -18.43
C PRO A 81 -6.27 0.95 -17.91
N ARG A 82 -6.32 2.10 -18.58
CA ARG A 82 -7.25 3.17 -18.21
C ARG A 82 -8.69 2.68 -18.39
N LYS A 83 -9.55 3.01 -17.44
CA LYS A 83 -10.94 2.54 -17.44
C LYS A 83 -11.91 3.70 -17.49
N GLN A 84 -12.83 3.66 -18.45
CA GLN A 84 -13.92 4.63 -18.51
C GLN A 84 -14.97 4.31 -17.44
N ILE A 85 -15.25 5.28 -16.57
CA ILE A 85 -16.24 5.23 -15.50
C ILE A 85 -17.25 6.35 -15.76
N GLY A 86 -18.36 5.99 -16.42
CA GLY A 86 -19.32 6.96 -16.91
C GLY A 86 -18.64 7.98 -17.84
N PRO A 87 -18.69 9.29 -17.55
CA PRO A 87 -18.07 10.33 -18.37
C PRO A 87 -16.60 10.61 -18.02
N ARG A 88 -16.03 9.94 -17.01
CA ARG A 88 -14.66 10.19 -16.55
C ARG A 88 -13.76 9.01 -16.92
N MET A 89 -12.49 9.29 -17.19
CA MET A 89 -11.47 8.26 -17.44
C MET A 89 -10.63 8.10 -16.17
N SER A 90 -10.63 6.90 -15.58
CA SER A 90 -9.80 6.53 -14.43
C SER A 90 -8.45 6.03 -14.92
N ASP A 91 -7.36 6.57 -14.38
CA ASP A 91 -5.99 6.29 -14.82
C ASP A 91 -5.25 5.31 -13.89
N CYS A 92 -5.79 5.05 -12.71
CA CYS A 92 -5.25 4.15 -11.72
C CYS A 92 -6.34 3.67 -10.77
N LEU A 93 -5.99 2.70 -9.91
CA LEU A 93 -6.81 2.20 -8.82
C LEU A 93 -6.26 2.75 -7.50
N VAL A 94 -7.06 3.53 -6.77
CA VAL A 94 -6.79 3.79 -5.34
C VAL A 94 -7.32 2.59 -4.57
N THR A 95 -6.44 1.93 -3.83
CA THR A 95 -6.77 0.68 -3.14
C THR A 95 -7.42 0.94 -1.78
N GLY A 96 -8.18 -0.04 -1.31
CA GLY A 96 -8.68 -0.07 0.06
C GLY A 96 -8.70 -1.48 0.59
N VAL A 97 -8.87 -1.62 1.90
CA VAL A 97 -9.10 -2.92 2.56
C VAL A 97 -10.59 -3.07 2.83
N VAL A 98 -11.10 -4.28 2.63
CA VAL A 98 -12.52 -4.63 2.77
C VAL A 98 -12.67 -5.88 3.63
N PRO A 99 -13.86 -6.11 4.23
CA PRO A 99 -14.06 -7.31 5.03
C PRO A 99 -13.87 -8.59 4.19
N PRO A 100 -13.26 -9.65 4.76
CA PRO A 100 -12.94 -10.87 4.03
C PRO A 100 -14.20 -11.60 3.58
N GLY A 101 -14.15 -12.18 2.38
CA GLY A 101 -15.24 -13.03 1.88
C GLY A 101 -16.54 -12.29 1.51
N VAL A 102 -16.58 -10.96 1.56
CA VAL A 102 -17.78 -10.20 1.22
C VAL A 102 -17.98 -10.15 -0.29
N VAL A 103 -19.06 -10.78 -0.75
CA VAL A 103 -19.50 -10.77 -2.15
C VAL A 103 -20.45 -9.60 -2.42
N ASP A 104 -21.26 -9.21 -1.43
CA ASP A 104 -22.21 -8.12 -1.57
C ASP A 104 -21.46 -6.78 -1.79
N PRO A 105 -21.65 -6.14 -2.97
CA PRO A 105 -20.97 -4.88 -3.27
C PRO A 105 -21.29 -3.75 -2.28
N GLU A 106 -22.47 -3.72 -1.67
CA GLU A 106 -22.87 -2.69 -0.71
C GLU A 106 -22.15 -2.86 0.62
N VAL A 107 -22.14 -4.08 1.16
CA VAL A 107 -21.39 -4.41 2.38
C VAL A 107 -19.89 -4.17 2.16
N LYS A 108 -19.36 -4.57 0.99
CA LYS A 108 -17.96 -4.34 0.63
C LYS A 108 -17.61 -2.85 0.72
N ARG A 109 -18.41 -1.99 0.08
CA ARG A 109 -18.21 -0.53 0.08
C ARG A 109 -18.39 0.10 1.46
N ALA A 110 -19.37 -0.37 2.23
CA ALA A 110 -19.64 0.13 3.56
C ALA A 110 -18.45 -0.09 4.49
N GLY A 111 -17.68 -1.17 4.30
CA GLY A 111 -16.48 -1.48 5.07
C GLY A 111 -15.15 -1.01 4.47
N THR A 112 -15.13 -0.38 3.29
CA THR A 112 -13.87 -0.04 2.61
C THR A 112 -13.13 1.07 3.34
N VAL A 113 -11.90 0.79 3.75
CA VAL A 113 -10.97 1.78 4.34
C VAL A 113 -9.75 1.92 3.43
N PHE A 114 -9.34 3.15 3.08
CA PHE A 114 -8.15 3.32 2.25
C PHE A 114 -6.86 2.96 3.02
N VAL A 115 -5.82 2.60 2.27
CA VAL A 115 -4.51 2.23 2.82
C VAL A 115 -3.55 3.39 2.67
N ARG A 116 -2.75 3.64 3.70
CA ARG A 116 -1.73 4.69 3.74
C ARG A 116 -0.41 4.18 4.30
N PRO A 117 0.72 4.86 4.03
CA PRO A 117 1.94 4.66 4.81
C PRO A 117 1.67 4.93 6.29
N TRP A 118 2.24 4.12 7.17
CA TRP A 118 2.27 4.47 8.58
C TRP A 118 3.09 5.75 8.74
N GLN A 119 2.44 6.78 9.25
CA GLN A 119 3.05 8.03 9.66
C GLN A 119 2.97 8.08 11.18
N TRP A 120 4.10 8.34 11.83
CA TRP A 120 4.06 8.81 13.21
C TRP A 120 3.24 10.10 13.19
N GLU A 121 2.22 10.19 14.04
CA GLU A 121 1.35 11.37 14.06
C GLU A 121 2.22 12.61 14.36
N THR A 122 2.46 13.43 13.34
CA THR A 122 2.62 14.87 13.58
C THR A 122 1.21 15.41 13.53
N ASP A 123 0.68 15.76 14.70
CA ASP A 123 -0.49 16.60 14.81
C ASP A 123 -0.34 17.75 13.79
N ALA A 124 -1.38 18.04 12.99
CA ALA A 124 -1.30 19.04 11.93
C ALA A 124 -0.94 20.45 12.46
N SER A 125 -1.11 20.67 13.77
CA SER A 125 -0.69 21.87 14.50
C SER A 125 0.80 21.92 14.88
N GLN A 126 1.58 20.87 14.62
CA GLN A 126 3.01 20.79 14.94
C GLN A 126 3.92 20.69 13.70
N LEU A 127 3.34 20.82 12.49
CA LEU A 127 4.10 20.78 11.22
C LEU A 127 5.17 21.89 11.10
N GLU A 128 5.09 22.94 11.92
CA GLU A 128 6.00 24.09 11.84
C GLU A 128 7.18 24.05 12.82
N SER A 129 7.28 23.08 13.75
CA SER A 129 8.27 23.18 14.83
C SER A 129 9.12 21.96 15.15
N GLU A 130 8.86 20.77 14.62
CA GLU A 130 9.69 19.59 14.88
C GLU A 130 10.01 18.84 13.57
N PRO A 131 11.29 18.74 13.15
CA PRO A 131 11.65 17.93 12.00
C PRO A 131 11.30 16.46 12.31
N ASN A 132 10.62 15.82 11.36
CA ASN A 132 10.37 14.39 11.28
C ASN A 132 11.51 13.60 11.95
N VAL A 133 11.27 13.04 13.14
CA VAL A 133 12.33 12.55 14.06
C VAL A 133 13.17 11.40 13.45
N LEU A 134 12.71 10.83 12.32
CA LEU A 134 13.44 9.85 11.50
C LEU A 134 13.74 10.30 10.06
N GLY A 135 13.30 11.49 9.63
CA GLY A 135 13.56 12.02 8.28
C GLY A 135 12.93 11.21 7.14
N VAL A 136 12.00 10.29 7.42
CA VAL A 136 11.35 9.47 6.38
C VAL A 136 10.21 10.27 5.74
N THR A 137 10.54 11.04 4.71
CA THR A 137 9.55 11.64 3.80
C THR A 137 9.08 10.57 2.81
N VAL A 138 7.77 10.33 2.75
CA VAL A 138 7.17 9.49 1.71
C VAL A 138 6.81 10.39 0.53
N GLU A 139 7.62 10.31 -0.51
CA GLU A 139 7.40 11.06 -1.73
C GLU A 139 6.24 10.50 -2.57
N PRO A 140 5.42 11.33 -3.22
CA PRO A 140 4.47 10.87 -4.22
C PRO A 140 5.19 10.12 -5.35
N GLY A 141 4.70 8.92 -5.67
CA GLY A 141 5.35 7.98 -6.57
C GLY A 141 6.30 7.00 -5.88
N ALA A 142 6.46 7.06 -4.54
CA ALA A 142 7.28 6.10 -3.81
C ALA A 142 6.83 4.65 -4.07
N ARG A 143 7.79 3.75 -4.27
CA ARG A 143 7.52 2.34 -4.54
C ARG A 143 7.07 1.63 -3.26
N VAL A 144 6.07 0.78 -3.42
CA VAL A 144 5.64 -0.17 -2.39
C VAL A 144 6.02 -1.58 -2.83
N GLY A 145 6.62 -2.35 -1.93
CA GLY A 145 7.01 -3.73 -2.22
C GLY A 145 7.46 -4.49 -0.98
N LEU A 146 7.95 -5.71 -1.23
CA LEU A 146 8.41 -6.64 -0.19
C LEU A 146 9.91 -6.53 0.08
N ILE A 147 10.69 -6.20 -0.95
CA ILE A 147 12.15 -6.12 -0.89
C ILE A 147 12.56 -4.65 -1.02
N PRO A 148 13.33 -4.09 -0.05
CA PRO A 148 13.83 -2.73 -0.14
C PRO A 148 14.72 -2.55 -1.38
N PRO A 149 14.57 -1.46 -2.15
CA PRO A 149 15.47 -1.18 -3.27
C PRO A 149 16.92 -1.06 -2.77
N PRO A 150 17.95 -1.40 -3.58
CA PRO A 150 19.35 -1.23 -3.18
C PRO A 150 19.68 0.25 -2.88
N PRO A 151 20.78 0.55 -2.17
CA PRO A 151 21.25 1.92 -1.99
C PRO A 151 21.43 2.62 -3.34
N GLY A 152 20.86 3.82 -3.50
CA GLY A 152 20.85 4.54 -4.78
C GLY A 152 19.89 3.98 -5.84
N GLY A 153 19.15 2.90 -5.54
CA GLY A 153 18.11 2.36 -6.41
C GLY A 153 16.89 3.30 -6.52
N ALA A 154 16.10 3.12 -7.58
CA ALA A 154 14.91 3.93 -7.85
C ALA A 154 13.84 3.73 -6.77
N GLY A 155 13.81 4.65 -5.81
CA GLY A 155 12.77 4.71 -4.76
C GLY A 155 11.43 5.27 -5.25
N LEU A 156 11.41 5.82 -6.47
CA LEU A 156 10.21 6.26 -7.16
C LEU A 156 9.89 5.30 -8.29
N VAL A 157 8.59 5.13 -8.55
CA VAL A 157 8.12 4.57 -9.80
C VAL A 157 8.22 5.65 -10.87
N GLU A 158 8.88 5.35 -11.97
CA GLU A 158 9.19 6.34 -13.02
C GLU A 158 8.52 6.02 -14.36
N THR A 159 8.07 4.78 -14.55
CA THR A 159 7.39 4.34 -15.77
C THR A 159 6.13 3.54 -15.45
N ASN A 160 5.18 3.53 -16.39
CA ASN A 160 3.90 2.88 -16.24
C ASN A 160 3.53 2.04 -17.48
N PRO A 161 3.79 0.72 -17.47
CA PRO A 161 3.54 -0.15 -18.63
C PRO A 161 2.04 -0.37 -18.94
N ARG A 162 1.15 -0.16 -17.97
CA ARG A 162 -0.31 -0.32 -18.10
C ARG A 162 -0.78 -1.71 -18.60
N ASP A 163 -0.05 -2.74 -18.22
CA ASP A 163 -0.22 -4.13 -18.67
C ASP A 163 -0.80 -5.08 -17.59
N LEU A 164 -1.11 -4.58 -16.39
CA LEU A 164 -1.66 -5.39 -15.31
C LEU A 164 -3.11 -5.81 -15.59
N THR A 165 -3.39 -7.10 -15.45
CA THR A 165 -4.75 -7.64 -15.52
C THR A 165 -5.39 -7.78 -14.14
N TRP A 166 -6.73 -7.82 -14.10
CA TRP A 166 -7.45 -8.03 -12.84
C TRP A 166 -7.19 -9.41 -12.23
N ASP A 167 -7.02 -10.43 -13.06
CA ASP A 167 -6.64 -11.78 -12.62
C ASP A 167 -5.27 -11.79 -11.94
N GLU A 168 -4.27 -11.12 -12.53
CA GLU A 168 -2.94 -10.99 -11.91
C GLU A 168 -2.98 -10.24 -10.57
N PHE A 169 -3.75 -9.15 -10.50
CA PHE A 169 -3.91 -8.39 -9.25
C PHE A 169 -4.57 -9.22 -8.15
N THR A 170 -5.69 -9.87 -8.45
CA THR A 170 -6.46 -10.65 -7.45
C THR A 170 -5.75 -11.91 -6.96
N LYS A 171 -4.73 -12.39 -7.68
CA LYS A 171 -3.85 -13.47 -7.17
C LYS A 171 -3.03 -13.05 -5.96
N VAL A 172 -2.67 -11.78 -5.82
CA VAL A 172 -1.87 -11.28 -4.70
C VAL A 172 -2.79 -11.04 -3.49
N HIS A 173 -2.74 -11.94 -2.51
CA HIS A 173 -3.61 -11.88 -1.35
C HIS A 173 -2.96 -11.05 -0.24
N VAL A 174 -3.33 -9.78 -0.13
CA VAL A 174 -2.82 -8.87 0.91
C VAL A 174 -3.90 -8.68 1.98
N CYS A 175 -3.57 -8.90 3.25
CA CYS A 175 -4.51 -8.70 4.34
C CYS A 175 -3.91 -7.90 5.50
N VAL A 176 -4.82 -7.31 6.27
CA VAL A 176 -4.54 -6.55 7.47
C VAL A 176 -4.41 -7.50 8.65
N GLY A 177 -3.38 -7.29 9.46
CA GLY A 177 -3.24 -7.96 10.75
C GLY A 177 -2.67 -7.03 11.82
N THR A 178 -2.94 -7.35 13.07
CA THR A 178 -2.44 -6.61 14.24
C THR A 178 -1.16 -7.26 14.76
N VAL A 179 -0.10 -6.48 14.90
CA VAL A 179 1.17 -6.94 15.47
C VAL A 179 1.00 -7.20 16.96
N LEU A 180 1.24 -8.44 17.39
CA LEU A 180 1.17 -8.82 18.82
C LEU A 180 2.50 -8.65 19.53
N GLY A 181 3.60 -8.71 18.79
CA GLY A 181 4.96 -8.63 19.34
C GLY A 181 6.01 -9.12 18.35
N LEU A 182 7.27 -9.05 18.76
CA LEU A 182 8.39 -9.61 18.01
C LEU A 182 8.31 -11.14 17.99
N GLY A 183 8.64 -11.72 16.85
CA GLY A 183 8.76 -13.17 16.66
C GLY A 183 10.17 -13.67 16.96
N SER A 184 10.48 -14.88 16.48
CA SER A 184 11.83 -15.45 16.56
C SER A 184 12.90 -14.51 16.00
N PRO A 185 14.16 -14.58 16.50
CA PRO A 185 15.23 -13.72 16.06
C PRO A 185 15.36 -13.67 14.52
N ALA A 186 15.69 -12.49 14.01
CA ALA A 186 15.95 -12.29 12.59
C ALA A 186 17.13 -13.14 12.12
N ALA A 187 17.10 -13.55 10.85
CA ALA A 187 18.27 -14.17 10.23
C ALA A 187 19.43 -13.16 10.19
N HIS A 188 20.67 -13.67 10.20
CA HIS A 188 21.83 -12.84 9.97
C HIS A 188 21.75 -12.22 8.56
N VAL A 189 21.79 -10.90 8.48
CA VAL A 189 21.77 -10.16 7.21
C VAL A 189 23.17 -9.63 6.93
N ALA A 190 23.73 -10.00 5.77
CA ALA A 190 25.10 -9.62 5.40
C ALA A 190 25.23 -8.11 5.08
N ASP A 191 24.20 -7.49 4.49
CA ASP A 191 24.17 -6.05 4.24
C ASP A 191 23.82 -5.31 5.54
N PRO A 192 24.72 -4.51 6.13
CA PRO A 192 24.46 -3.77 7.36
C PRO A 192 23.40 -2.68 7.19
N ALA A 193 23.08 -2.28 5.95
CA ALA A 193 22.01 -1.35 5.64
C ALA A 193 20.65 -2.04 5.48
N LEU A 194 20.56 -3.37 5.62
CA LEU A 194 19.32 -4.13 5.62
C LEU A 194 19.06 -4.77 6.98
N GLN A 195 17.80 -4.78 7.37
CA GLN A 195 17.34 -5.43 8.58
C GLN A 195 16.11 -6.27 8.26
N GLN A 196 16.15 -7.54 8.65
CA GLN A 196 14.95 -8.38 8.71
C GLN A 196 14.35 -8.28 10.11
N VAL A 197 13.03 -8.17 10.23
CA VAL A 197 12.33 -8.28 11.51
C VAL A 197 11.17 -9.25 11.36
N ARG A 198 11.01 -10.14 12.33
CA ARG A 198 9.88 -11.08 12.39
C ARG A 198 8.92 -10.60 13.47
N PHE A 199 7.63 -10.63 13.15
CA PHE A 199 6.54 -10.34 14.07
C PHE A 199 5.63 -11.56 14.21
N ILE A 200 4.98 -11.68 15.36
CA ILE A 200 3.75 -12.46 15.49
C ILE A 200 2.60 -11.51 15.22
N VAL A 201 1.80 -11.82 14.19
CA VAL A 201 0.70 -10.97 13.72
C VAL A 201 -0.59 -11.77 13.74
N ASP A 202 -1.64 -11.17 14.29
CA ASP A 202 -3.00 -11.72 14.24
C ASP A 202 -3.73 -11.24 12.99
N PHE A 203 -4.05 -12.16 12.08
CA PHE A 203 -4.80 -11.91 10.85
C PHE A 203 -6.27 -12.32 10.96
N GLY A 204 -6.80 -12.45 12.19
CA GLY A 204 -8.21 -12.71 12.45
C GLY A 204 -8.56 -14.20 12.36
N SER A 205 -9.84 -14.53 12.48
CA SER A 205 -10.31 -15.92 12.61
C SER A 205 -9.96 -16.82 11.42
N THR A 206 -9.89 -16.25 10.21
CA THR A 206 -9.67 -17.01 8.97
C THR A 206 -8.22 -17.45 8.80
N ALA A 207 -7.26 -16.57 9.13
CA ALA A 207 -5.83 -16.82 8.93
C ALA A 207 -5.06 -17.06 10.23
N GLY A 208 -5.66 -16.73 11.37
CA GLY A 208 -5.09 -16.88 12.70
C GLY A 208 -3.84 -16.05 12.94
N LYS A 209 -3.11 -16.42 14.00
CA LYS A 209 -1.80 -15.84 14.32
C LYS A 209 -0.75 -16.46 13.43
N ARG A 210 0.04 -15.63 12.74
CA ARG A 210 1.13 -16.08 11.86
C ARG A 210 2.39 -15.28 12.10
N THR A 211 3.53 -15.88 11.78
CA THR A 211 4.79 -15.15 11.63
C THR A 211 4.71 -14.30 10.36
N ALA A 212 5.02 -13.01 10.49
CA ALA A 212 5.14 -12.09 9.37
C ALA A 212 6.54 -11.46 9.38
N ILE A 213 7.16 -11.33 8.21
CA ILE A 213 8.50 -10.78 8.05
C ILE A 213 8.41 -9.43 7.35
N VAL A 214 9.13 -8.44 7.87
CA VAL A 214 9.41 -7.18 7.20
C VAL A 214 10.89 -7.06 6.90
N TRP A 215 11.22 -6.49 5.75
CA TRP A 215 12.57 -6.06 5.42
C TRP A 215 12.63 -4.54 5.40
N LEU A 216 13.58 -4.00 6.16
CA LEU A 216 13.79 -2.58 6.33
C LEU A 216 15.18 -2.19 5.83
N ARG A 217 15.31 -0.95 5.37
CA ARG A 217 16.58 -0.35 4.99
C ARG A 217 16.90 0.83 5.89
N ALA A 218 18.18 0.97 6.23
CA ALA A 218 18.67 2.08 7.06
C ALA A 218 18.33 3.47 6.42
N PRO A 219 18.01 4.50 7.25
CA PRO A 219 17.85 4.43 8.70
C PRO A 219 16.60 3.62 9.09
N PHE A 220 16.76 2.75 10.08
CA PHE A 220 15.71 1.79 10.43
C PHE A 220 14.61 2.45 11.26
N LEU A 221 13.38 1.98 10.99
CA LEU A 221 12.22 2.27 11.81
C LEU A 221 12.37 1.64 13.20
N ASP A 222 11.93 2.35 14.24
CA ASP A 222 11.78 1.75 15.56
C ASP A 222 10.61 0.76 15.56
N THR A 223 10.95 -0.52 15.40
CA THR A 223 9.96 -1.60 15.26
C THR A 223 9.18 -1.91 16.53
N ALA A 224 9.64 -1.43 17.71
CA ALA A 224 8.87 -1.58 18.94
C ALA A 224 7.53 -0.83 18.87
N GLN A 225 7.48 0.28 18.13
CA GLN A 225 6.27 1.09 17.94
C GLN A 225 5.21 0.43 17.05
N LEU A 226 5.59 -0.62 16.33
CA LEU A 226 4.64 -1.38 15.51
C LEU A 226 3.81 -2.36 16.35
N VAL A 227 4.20 -2.67 17.58
CA VAL A 227 3.40 -3.55 18.46
C VAL A 227 2.05 -2.89 18.78
N GLY A 228 0.97 -3.64 18.57
CA GLY A 228 -0.41 -3.16 18.69
C GLY A 228 -0.93 -2.42 17.46
N ARG A 229 -0.10 -2.17 16.44
CA ARG A 229 -0.52 -1.52 15.19
C ARG A 229 -1.01 -2.52 14.15
N GLN A 230 -1.84 -2.04 13.24
CA GLN A 230 -2.28 -2.80 12.07
C GLN A 230 -1.33 -2.56 10.90
N LEU A 231 -1.01 -3.62 10.17
CA LEU A 231 -0.20 -3.56 8.97
C LEU A 231 -0.73 -4.43 7.85
N LEU A 232 -0.23 -4.24 6.62
CA LEU A 232 -0.57 -5.07 5.47
C LEU A 232 0.54 -6.07 5.12
N ALA A 233 0.16 -7.33 4.93
CA ALA A 233 1.06 -8.40 4.51
C ALA A 233 0.48 -9.26 3.38
N VAL A 234 1.34 -9.69 2.47
CA VAL A 234 1.04 -10.72 1.47
C VAL A 234 0.99 -12.07 2.17
N MET A 235 -0.16 -12.73 2.11
CA MET A 235 -0.49 -13.93 2.89
C MET A 235 -0.18 -15.23 2.15
N ASN A 236 -0.01 -15.16 0.82
CA ASN A 236 0.12 -16.31 -0.07
C ASN A 236 1.41 -16.30 -0.90
N LEU A 237 2.47 -15.64 -0.42
CA LEU A 237 3.79 -15.68 -1.06
C LEU A 237 4.38 -17.10 -0.97
N SER A 238 4.78 -17.64 -2.12
CA SER A 238 5.45 -18.94 -2.22
C SER A 238 6.82 -18.88 -1.54
N ALA A 239 7.17 -19.91 -0.78
CA ALA A 239 8.44 -19.99 -0.06
C ALA A 239 9.54 -20.70 -0.90
N ASP A 240 9.43 -20.65 -2.23
CA ASP A 240 10.36 -21.27 -3.17
C ASP A 240 11.12 -20.23 -4.01
N GLY A 241 12.19 -20.70 -4.67
CA GLY A 241 13.04 -19.88 -5.52
C GLY A 241 13.63 -18.67 -4.78
N ALA A 242 13.64 -17.51 -5.44
CA ALA A 242 14.18 -16.27 -4.87
C ALA A 242 13.43 -15.81 -3.60
N ALA A 243 12.17 -16.21 -3.40
CA ALA A 243 11.40 -15.79 -2.23
C ALA A 243 11.90 -16.43 -0.92
N ALA A 244 12.48 -17.64 -0.99
CA ALA A 244 12.92 -18.39 0.19
C ALA A 244 14.02 -17.68 0.99
N GLU A 245 14.90 -16.94 0.31
CA GLU A 245 15.98 -16.17 0.94
C GLU A 245 15.43 -14.99 1.74
N TRP A 246 14.39 -14.34 1.23
CA TRP A 246 13.79 -13.17 1.84
C TRP A 246 12.70 -13.55 2.86
N PHE A 247 11.89 -14.55 2.55
CA PHE A 247 10.70 -14.94 3.29
C PHE A 247 10.67 -16.46 3.51
N PRO A 248 11.54 -16.99 4.39
CA PRO A 248 11.57 -18.41 4.69
C PRO A 248 10.33 -18.88 5.46
N ASP A 249 10.16 -20.20 5.53
CA ASP A 249 9.17 -20.89 6.36
C ASP A 249 7.69 -20.57 6.06
N GLY A 250 7.40 -20.00 4.89
CA GLY A 250 6.05 -19.61 4.51
C GLY A 250 5.48 -18.47 5.35
N ALA A 251 6.33 -17.63 5.94
CA ALA A 251 5.93 -16.44 6.66
C ALA A 251 5.16 -15.46 5.76
N ALA A 252 4.22 -14.72 6.34
CA ALA A 252 3.58 -13.61 5.62
C ALA A 252 4.59 -12.50 5.34
N ALA A 253 4.47 -11.83 4.20
CA ALA A 253 5.45 -10.85 3.75
C ALA A 253 4.89 -9.42 3.87
N ILE A 254 5.42 -8.62 4.80
CA ILE A 254 4.93 -7.27 5.10
C ILE A 254 5.32 -6.31 3.98
N LEU A 255 4.35 -5.52 3.50
CA LEU A 255 4.59 -4.49 2.51
C LEU A 255 5.22 -3.25 3.15
N THR A 256 6.20 -2.68 2.45
CA THR A 256 6.87 -1.45 2.87
C THR A 256 6.91 -0.42 1.76
N VAL A 257 6.98 0.85 2.13
CA VAL A 257 7.33 1.95 1.23
C VAL A 257 8.84 2.07 1.21
N ASN A 258 9.48 1.66 0.12
CA ASN A 258 10.95 1.67 -0.04
C ASN A 258 11.75 0.98 1.08
N GLY A 259 11.15 0.07 1.85
CA GLY A 259 11.78 -0.50 3.05
C GLY A 259 11.93 0.47 4.23
N ARG A 260 11.23 1.61 4.26
CA ARG A 260 11.40 2.65 5.29
C ARG A 260 10.22 2.77 6.25
N THR A 261 9.00 2.50 5.78
CA THR A 261 7.80 2.45 6.62
C THR A 261 6.86 1.35 6.11
N VAL A 262 5.97 0.88 6.98
CA VAL A 262 4.93 -0.10 6.65
C VAL A 262 3.67 0.60 6.14
N LEU A 263 2.71 -0.19 5.68
CA LEU A 263 1.38 0.31 5.31
C LEU A 263 0.36 -0.07 6.38
N GLU A 264 -0.61 0.82 6.62
CA GLU A 264 -1.73 0.62 7.55
C GLU A 264 -3.07 1.02 6.91
N PRO A 265 -4.20 0.49 7.38
CA PRO A 265 -5.50 1.06 7.06
C PRO A 265 -5.67 2.43 7.74
N ALA A 266 -6.29 3.40 7.06
CA ALA A 266 -6.46 4.76 7.57
C ALA A 266 -7.40 4.88 8.78
N LYS A 267 -8.19 3.85 9.03
CA LYS A 267 -9.03 3.66 10.22
C LYS A 267 -8.84 2.21 10.68
N SER A 268 -9.00 1.96 11.97
CA SER A 268 -8.92 0.58 12.46
C SER A 268 -10.03 -0.28 11.84
N VAL A 269 -9.67 -1.50 11.47
CA VAL A 269 -10.56 -2.50 10.89
C VAL A 269 -10.41 -3.84 11.61
N GLU A 270 -11.33 -4.77 11.38
CA GLU A 270 -11.15 -6.14 11.87
C GLU A 270 -9.94 -6.81 11.22
N ASN A 271 -9.20 -7.62 11.99
CA ASN A 271 -8.11 -8.41 11.45
C ASN A 271 -8.62 -9.36 10.36
N GLY A 272 -7.87 -9.49 9.27
CA GLY A 272 -8.28 -10.30 8.12
C GLY A 272 -9.03 -9.54 7.04
N PHE A 273 -9.26 -8.23 7.18
CA PHE A 273 -9.63 -7.38 6.04
C PHE A 273 -8.56 -7.49 4.95
N CYS A 274 -8.96 -7.56 3.69
CA CYS A 274 -8.01 -7.76 2.58
C CYS A 274 -8.12 -6.68 1.51
N LEU A 275 -7.01 -6.44 0.82
CA LEU A 275 -6.85 -5.39 -0.18
C LEU A 275 -7.75 -5.65 -1.40
N ALA A 276 -8.38 -4.59 -1.90
CA ALA A 276 -9.31 -4.60 -3.03
C ALA A 276 -9.23 -3.33 -3.88
#